data_AF-A0A183U674-F1
#
_entry.id   AF-A0A183U674-F1
#
_cell.length_a   1.000
_cell.length_b   1.000
_cell.length_c   1.000
_cell.angle_alpha   90.00
_cell.angle_beta   90.00
_cell.angle_gamma   90.00
#
_symmetry.space_group_name_H-M   'P 1'
#
loop_
_entity.id
_entity.type
_entity.pdbx_description
1 polymer ?
#
loop_
_entity_poly.entity_id
_entity_poly.type
_entity_poly.pdbx_seq_one_letter_code
_entity_poly.pdbx_strand_id
1 'polypeptide(L)'
;MAAGAYGGSGTVLLGEFKYESVEDYERDLKNLSNVYPLGPPSLTRGATDLKNFLHTHTRPNHAAASIIFSYTSEPEDLQQAGGPLLTIDMVEGKVTMVGVGPKFNATFVESASLITPIVTNAYDDALADK
;
A
#
# COMPACT_ATOMS: atom_id res chain seq x y z
N MET A 1 -3.58 14.08 -1.20
CA MET A 1 -3.32 12.70 -0.74
C MET A 1 -4.28 11.74 -1.44
N ALA A 2 -3.96 10.46 -1.49
CA ALA A 2 -4.88 9.39 -1.89
C ALA A 2 -4.85 8.31 -0.81
N ALA A 3 -5.95 7.59 -0.63
CA ALA A 3 -6.03 6.44 0.29
C ALA A 3 -6.61 5.25 -0.46
N GLY A 4 -6.25 4.03 -0.08
CA GLY A 4 -6.83 2.87 -0.74
C GLY A 4 -6.64 1.56 -0.01
N ALA A 5 -7.40 0.58 -0.46
CA ALA A 5 -7.33 -0.81 -0.03
C ALA A 5 -7.14 -1.70 -1.27
N TYR A 6 -6.44 -2.82 -1.11
CA TYR A 6 -6.13 -3.73 -2.20
C TYR A 6 -6.30 -5.19 -1.76
N GLY A 7 -6.57 -6.05 -2.73
CA GLY A 7 -6.61 -7.50 -2.59
C GLY A 7 -6.61 -8.18 -3.96
N GLY A 8 -6.60 -9.50 -3.99
CA GLY A 8 -6.52 -10.31 -5.21
C GLY A 8 -7.64 -10.05 -6.21
N SER A 9 -8.82 -9.63 -5.74
CA SER A 9 -9.99 -9.34 -6.56
C SER A 9 -10.06 -7.89 -7.05
N GLY A 10 -9.26 -6.97 -6.50
CA GLY A 10 -9.28 -5.56 -6.92
C GLY A 10 -8.65 -4.58 -5.94
N THR A 11 -8.71 -3.30 -6.32
CA THR A 11 -8.20 -2.16 -5.55
C THR A 11 -9.28 -1.09 -5.47
N VAL A 12 -9.41 -0.44 -4.32
CA VAL A 12 -10.23 0.75 -4.11
C VAL A 12 -9.29 1.90 -3.81
N LEU A 13 -9.38 2.99 -4.59
CA LEU A 13 -8.63 4.22 -4.37
C LEU A 13 -9.62 5.37 -4.17
N LEU A 14 -9.40 6.17 -3.13
CA LEU A 14 -10.23 7.30 -2.72
C LEU A 14 -9.44 8.61 -2.70
N GLY A 15 -10.15 9.72 -2.88
CA GLY A 15 -9.65 11.09 -2.89
C GLY A 15 -8.90 11.50 -4.15
N GLU A 16 -8.07 10.63 -4.74
CA GLU A 16 -7.31 10.90 -5.97
C GLU A 16 -6.53 12.25 -5.96
N PHE A 17 -5.91 12.58 -4.83
CA PHE A 17 -5.26 13.89 -4.59
C PHE A 17 -6.20 15.10 -4.46
N LYS A 18 -7.50 14.90 -4.27
CA LYS A 18 -8.53 15.96 -4.19
C LYS A 18 -9.14 16.16 -2.80
N TYR A 19 -8.51 15.65 -1.73
CA TYR A 19 -8.97 15.96 -0.36
C TYR A 19 -8.82 17.45 -0.07
N GLU A 20 -9.93 18.10 0.31
CA GLU A 20 -9.98 19.54 0.64
C GLU A 20 -9.76 19.79 2.14
N SER A 21 -9.97 18.77 2.98
CA SER A 21 -9.82 18.82 4.44
C SER A 21 -9.22 17.53 5.01
N VAL A 22 -8.74 17.58 6.26
CA VAL A 22 -8.26 16.39 6.98
C VAL A 22 -9.44 15.48 7.32
N GLU A 23 -10.59 16.07 7.63
CA GLU A 23 -11.82 15.39 7.99
C GLU A 23 -12.36 14.53 6.83
N ASP A 24 -12.25 15.01 5.59
CA ASP A 24 -12.62 14.23 4.41
C ASP A 24 -11.72 13.00 4.25
N TYR A 25 -10.42 13.18 4.51
CA TYR A 25 -9.45 12.09 4.46
C TYR A 25 -9.71 11.05 5.56
N GLU A 26 -9.96 11.47 6.79
CA GLU A 26 -10.28 10.57 7.90
C GLU A 26 -11.59 9.81 7.68
N ARG A 27 -12.60 10.48 7.12
CA ARG A 27 -13.87 9.84 6.74
C ARG A 27 -13.64 8.73 5.72
N ASP A 28 -12.85 8.99 4.68
CA ASP A 28 -12.58 8.00 3.64
C ASP A 28 -11.67 6.87 4.14
N LEU A 29 -10.71 7.15 5.01
CA LEU A 29 -9.96 6.10 5.73
C LEU A 29 -10.89 5.21 6.56
N LYS A 30 -11.85 5.80 7.28
CA LYS A 30 -12.85 5.03 8.01
C LYS A 30 -13.75 4.23 7.05
N ASN A 31 -14.09 4.78 5.89
CA ASN A 31 -14.83 4.04 4.87
C ASN A 31 -14.04 2.84 4.34
N LEU A 32 -12.72 2.98 4.17
CA LEU A 32 -11.82 1.89 3.78
C LEU A 32 -11.77 0.75 4.81
N SER A 33 -12.11 1.02 6.08
CA SER A 33 -12.25 -0.03 7.11
C SER A 33 -13.53 -0.88 6.97
N ASN A 34 -14.47 -0.48 6.09
CA ASN A 34 -15.63 -1.32 5.79
C ASN A 34 -15.23 -2.53 4.92
N VAL A 35 -16.03 -3.58 4.96
CA VAL A 35 -15.76 -4.81 4.19
C VAL A 35 -15.85 -4.54 2.69
N TYR A 36 -14.71 -4.48 2.02
CA TYR A 36 -14.63 -4.61 0.57
C TYR A 36 -14.28 -6.07 0.23
N PRO A 37 -15.00 -6.72 -0.70
CA PRO A 37 -14.71 -8.10 -1.09
C PRO A 37 -13.50 -8.17 -2.03
N LEU A 38 -12.35 -7.63 -1.60
CA LEU A 38 -11.13 -7.56 -2.39
C LEU A 38 -10.37 -8.89 -2.40
N GLY A 39 -10.87 -9.92 -1.71
CA GLY A 39 -10.23 -11.22 -1.64
C GLY A 39 -8.98 -11.23 -0.76
N PRO A 40 -8.12 -12.26 -0.88
CA PRO A 40 -6.88 -12.33 -0.11
C PRO A 40 -5.94 -11.16 -0.46
N PRO A 41 -5.02 -10.76 0.42
CA PRO A 41 -4.05 -9.72 0.10
C PRO A 41 -3.25 -10.07 -1.16
N SER A 42 -3.01 -9.07 -2.01
CA SER A 42 -2.09 -9.18 -3.16
C SER A 42 -1.34 -7.87 -3.35
N LEU A 43 -0.10 -7.86 -2.88
CA LEU A 43 0.83 -6.75 -3.04
C LEU A 43 1.14 -6.51 -4.52
N THR A 44 1.25 -7.56 -5.33
CA THR A 44 1.46 -7.42 -6.79
C THR A 44 0.36 -6.58 -7.42
N ARG A 45 -0.90 -6.87 -7.08
CA ARG A 45 -2.05 -6.12 -7.60
C ARG A 45 -2.05 -4.69 -7.05
N GLY A 46 -1.91 -4.52 -5.74
CA GLY A 46 -1.87 -3.20 -5.12
C GLY A 46 -0.78 -2.29 -5.70
N ALA A 47 0.44 -2.81 -5.85
CA ALA A 47 1.55 -2.07 -6.44
C ALA A 47 1.34 -1.77 -7.93
N THR A 48 0.74 -2.71 -8.69
CA THR A 48 0.43 -2.48 -10.11
C THR A 48 -0.61 -1.38 -10.29
N ASP A 49 -1.68 -1.42 -9.50
CA ASP A 49 -2.76 -0.44 -9.59
C ASP A 49 -2.31 0.93 -9.08
N LEU A 50 -1.52 0.98 -8.01
CA LEU A 50 -0.91 2.21 -7.51
C LEU A 50 0.05 2.81 -8.55
N LYS A 51 0.91 2.01 -9.18
CA LYS A 51 1.77 2.46 -10.28
C LYS A 51 0.96 3.11 -11.41
N ASN A 52 -0.14 2.47 -11.83
CA ASN A 52 -0.99 2.99 -12.90
C ASN A 52 -1.71 4.28 -12.47
N PHE A 53 -2.16 4.34 -11.22
CA PHE A 53 -2.75 5.54 -10.63
C PHE A 53 -1.76 6.71 -10.64
N LEU A 54 -0.52 6.49 -10.17
CA LEU A 54 0.52 7.53 -10.14
C LEU A 54 0.92 8.01 -11.54
N HIS A 55 0.95 7.09 -12.51
CA HIS A 55 1.20 7.45 -13.91
C HIS A 55 0.15 8.43 -14.45
N THR A 56 -1.11 8.29 -14.03
CA THR A 56 -2.22 9.14 -14.49
C THR A 56 -2.47 10.36 -13.62
N HIS A 57 -1.91 10.40 -12.42
CA HIS A 57 -2.14 11.44 -11.40
C HIS A 57 -0.85 12.13 -10.94
N THR A 58 0.15 12.23 -11.81
CA THR A 58 1.41 12.89 -11.52
C THR A 58 1.19 14.40 -11.34
N ARG A 59 1.75 14.96 -10.26
CA ARG A 59 1.68 16.40 -9.95
C ARG A 59 3.06 17.02 -10.12
N PRO A 60 3.33 17.77 -11.21
CA PRO A 60 4.63 18.41 -11.42
C PRO A 60 5.03 19.27 -10.22
N ASN A 61 6.32 19.27 -9.90
CA ASN A 61 6.93 20.04 -8.80
C ASN A 61 6.44 19.67 -7.38
N HIS A 62 5.78 18.54 -7.21
CA HIS A 62 5.41 18.01 -5.90
C HIS A 62 6.13 16.70 -5.65
N ALA A 63 6.74 16.56 -4.47
CA ALA A 63 7.20 15.25 -4.01
C ALA A 63 5.99 14.37 -3.72
N ALA A 64 6.05 13.12 -4.16
CA ALA A 64 5.08 12.10 -3.82
C ALA A 64 5.76 11.06 -2.91
N ALA A 65 4.97 10.37 -2.10
CA ALA A 65 5.46 9.28 -1.28
C ALA A 65 4.31 8.31 -1.06
N SER A 66 4.62 7.02 -1.17
CA SER A 66 3.66 5.96 -0.92
C SER A 66 3.99 5.22 0.36
N ILE A 67 2.97 5.02 1.20
CA ILE A 67 3.04 4.18 2.40
C ILE A 67 2.10 3.00 2.17
N ILE A 68 2.66 1.79 2.14
CA ILE A 68 1.92 0.55 1.89
C ILE A 68 1.86 -0.25 3.19
N PHE A 69 0.65 -0.49 3.69
CA PHE A 69 0.43 -1.36 4.83
C PHE A 69 0.13 -2.78 4.35
N SER A 70 0.89 -3.77 4.81
CA SER A 70 0.67 -5.17 4.46
C SER A 70 0.73 -6.06 5.70
N TYR A 71 -0.19 -7.03 5.76
CA TYR A 71 -0.24 -8.06 6.81
C TYR A 71 0.39 -9.39 6.38
N THR A 72 0.88 -9.46 5.15
CA THR A 72 1.60 -10.62 4.62
C THR A 72 2.80 -10.17 3.77
N SER A 73 3.75 -11.07 3.63
CA SER A 73 4.94 -10.90 2.80
C SER A 73 5.24 -12.22 2.07
N GLU A 74 4.22 -12.80 1.42
CA GLU A 74 4.39 -14.03 0.66
C GLU A 74 5.50 -13.86 -0.39
N PRO A 75 6.53 -14.74 -0.41
CA PRO A 75 7.70 -14.53 -1.26
C PRO A 75 7.38 -14.38 -2.75
N GLU A 76 6.44 -15.17 -3.27
CA GLU A 76 6.03 -15.12 -4.68
C GLU A 76 5.34 -13.79 -5.04
N ASP A 77 4.46 -13.30 -4.17
CA ASP A 77 3.75 -12.03 -4.36
C ASP A 77 4.72 -10.84 -4.24
N LEU A 78 5.68 -10.90 -3.32
CA LEU A 78 6.76 -9.90 -3.24
C LEU A 78 7.62 -9.86 -4.50
N GLN A 79 8.01 -11.02 -5.03
CA GLN A 79 8.83 -11.11 -6.22
C GLN A 79 8.11 -10.52 -7.43
N GLN A 80 6.83 -10.82 -7.59
CA GLN A 80 6.00 -10.28 -8.66
C GLN A 80 5.74 -8.77 -8.50
N ALA A 81 5.58 -8.29 -7.26
CA ALA A 81 5.41 -6.88 -6.96
C ALA A 81 6.68 -6.04 -7.18
N GLY A 82 7.88 -6.65 -7.19
CA GLY A 82 9.16 -5.95 -7.26
C GLY A 82 9.30 -4.97 -8.43
N GLY A 83 8.86 -5.35 -9.64
CA GLY A 83 8.89 -4.46 -10.82
C GLY A 83 8.00 -3.22 -10.68
N PRO A 84 6.69 -3.38 -10.38
CA PRO A 84 5.80 -2.27 -10.07
C PRO A 84 6.32 -1.37 -8.94
N LEU A 85 6.80 -1.97 -7.85
CA LEU A 85 7.32 -1.26 -6.68
C LEU A 85 8.55 -0.42 -7.00
N LEU A 86 9.50 -0.95 -7.77
CA LEU A 86 10.66 -0.20 -8.26
C LEU A 86 10.24 0.98 -9.14
N THR A 87 9.22 0.79 -9.99
CA THR A 87 8.70 1.88 -10.84
C THR A 87 8.12 3.01 -9.99
N ILE A 88 7.38 2.69 -8.92
CA ILE A 88 6.84 3.70 -8.00
C ILE A 88 8.00 4.44 -7.32
N ASP A 89 9.00 3.73 -6.82
CA ASP A 89 10.15 4.34 -6.17
C ASP A 89 10.93 5.29 -7.10
N MET A 90 11.08 4.93 -8.38
CA MET A 90 11.70 5.80 -9.38
C MET A 90 10.89 7.06 -9.70
N VAL A 91 9.56 7.01 -9.56
CA VAL A 91 8.66 8.14 -9.83
C VAL A 91 8.52 9.07 -8.61
N GLU A 92 8.37 8.48 -7.42
CA GLU A 92 8.08 9.22 -6.19
C GLU A 92 9.34 9.54 -5.38
N GLY A 93 10.42 8.77 -5.56
CA GLY A 93 11.66 8.87 -4.81
C GLY A 93 11.62 8.19 -3.44
N LYS A 94 10.46 7.69 -2.99
CA LYS A 94 10.33 6.91 -1.77
C LYS A 94 9.05 6.09 -1.68
N VAL A 95 9.20 4.77 -1.64
CA VAL A 95 8.17 3.83 -1.14
C VAL A 95 8.51 3.39 0.28
N THR A 96 7.54 3.35 1.17
CA THR A 96 7.69 2.79 2.53
C THR A 96 6.68 1.67 2.72
N MET A 97 7.16 0.49 3.13
CA MET A 97 6.29 -0.62 3.47
C MET A 97 6.20 -0.78 4.98
N VAL A 98 4.98 -0.82 5.51
CA VAL A 98 4.65 -1.04 6.91
C VAL A 98 4.06 -2.44 7.07
N GLY A 99 4.82 -3.30 7.73
CA GLY A 99 4.39 -4.65 8.06
C GLY A 99 3.54 -4.73 9.33
N VAL A 100 2.46 -5.51 9.29
CA VAL A 100 1.56 -5.73 10.43
C VAL A 100 1.36 -7.23 10.66
N GLY A 101 1.45 -7.69 11.91
CA GLY A 101 1.15 -9.08 12.26
C GLY A 101 2.27 -10.09 11.95
N PRO A 102 2.03 -11.39 12.21
CA PRO A 102 3.07 -12.41 12.29
C PRO A 102 3.44 -12.99 10.91
N LYS A 103 2.58 -12.78 9.92
CA LYS A 103 2.75 -13.27 8.55
C LYS A 103 3.57 -12.30 7.69
N PHE A 104 3.91 -11.13 8.22
CA PHE A 104 4.83 -10.20 7.58
C PHE A 104 6.27 -10.47 8.03
N ASN A 105 7.15 -10.70 7.07
CA ASN A 105 8.57 -10.92 7.24
C ASN A 105 9.36 -9.77 6.60
N ALA A 106 9.87 -8.90 7.45
CA ALA A 106 10.65 -7.73 7.05
C ALA A 106 11.90 -8.07 6.24
N THR A 107 12.62 -9.12 6.65
CA THR A 107 13.86 -9.55 6.00
C THR A 107 13.60 -9.93 4.55
N PHE A 108 12.46 -10.58 4.27
CA PHE A 108 12.07 -10.89 2.89
C PHE A 108 11.77 -9.64 2.08
N VAL A 109 11.06 -8.66 2.65
CA VAL A 109 10.79 -7.39 1.97
C VAL A 109 12.09 -6.63 1.65
N GLU A 110 13.01 -6.51 2.62
CA GLU A 110 14.32 -5.89 2.41
C GLU A 110 15.10 -6.54 1.27
N SER A 111 15.11 -7.88 1.25
CA SER A 111 15.88 -8.65 0.26
C SER A 111 15.26 -8.65 -1.15
N ALA A 112 13.93 -8.55 -1.26
CA ALA A 112 13.22 -8.77 -2.52
C ALA A 112 12.89 -7.48 -3.29
N SER A 113 12.76 -6.35 -2.59
CA SER A 113 12.11 -5.17 -3.17
C SER A 113 13.02 -3.97 -3.44
N LEU A 114 14.28 -3.98 -2.99
CA LEU A 114 15.19 -2.82 -2.97
C LEU A 114 14.60 -1.57 -2.26
N ILE A 115 13.40 -1.69 -1.70
CA ILE A 115 12.72 -0.67 -0.91
C ILE A 115 13.21 -0.79 0.52
N THR A 116 13.25 0.34 1.24
CA THR A 116 13.47 0.35 2.69
C THR A 116 12.14 0.07 3.40
N PRO A 117 11.91 -1.12 3.97
CA PRO A 117 10.73 -1.36 4.80
C PRO A 117 10.91 -0.70 6.16
N ILE A 118 9.79 -0.33 6.77
CA ILE A 118 9.70 0.04 8.17
C ILE A 118 8.83 -1.00 8.84
N VAL A 119 9.42 -1.81 9.69
CA VAL A 119 8.69 -2.82 10.46
C VAL A 119 8.08 -2.14 11.67
N THR A 120 6.75 -2.20 11.81
CA THR A 120 6.09 -1.79 13.04
C THR A 120 5.62 -3.04 13.77
N ASN A 121 6.22 -3.35 14.92
CA ASN A 121 5.79 -4.46 15.78
C ASN A 121 4.47 -4.15 16.53
N ALA A 122 3.65 -3.22 16.04
CA ALA A 122 2.36 -2.89 16.62
C ALA A 122 1.34 -3.97 16.24
N TYR A 123 1.53 -5.13 16.87
CA TYR A 123 0.53 -6.17 16.99
C TYR A 123 -0.56 -5.62 17.91
N ASP A 124 -1.70 -5.24 17.35
CA ASP A 124 -2.92 -5.09 18.14
C ASP A 124 -3.86 -6.22 17.71
N ASP A 125 -3.88 -7.29 18.51
CA ASP A 125 -4.71 -8.49 18.31
C ASP A 125 -6.20 -8.15 18.09
N ALA A 126 -6.63 -6.95 18.46
CA ALA A 126 -8.00 -6.48 18.31
C ALA A 126 -8.45 -6.23 16.86
N LEU A 127 -7.54 -6.16 15.88
CA LEU A 127 -7.86 -5.78 14.49
C LEU A 127 -7.81 -6.94 13.47
N ALA A 128 -7.26 -8.10 13.83
CA ALA A 128 -7.14 -9.26 12.92
C ALA A 128 -8.38 -10.17 12.94
N ASP A 129 -9.18 -10.12 14.01
CA ASP A 129 -10.39 -10.93 14.19
C ASP A 129 -11.64 -10.04 14.24
N LYS A 130 -12.13 -9.59 13.08
CA LYS A 130 -13.53 -9.20 12.87
C LYS A 130 -14.03 -9.60 11.49
#